data_AF-A0A2V7RRM0-F1
#
_entry.id   AF-A0A2V7RRM0-F1
#
_cell.length_a   1.000
_cell.length_b   1.000
_cell.length_c   1.000
_cell.angle_alpha   90.00
_cell.angle_beta   90.00
_cell.angle_gamma   90.00
#
_symmetry.space_group_name_H-M   'P 1'
#
loop_
_entity.id
_entity.type
_entity.pdbx_description
1 polymer ?
#
loop_
_entity_poly.entity_id
_entity_poly.type
_entity_poly.pdbx_seq_one_letter_code
_entity_poly.pdbx_strand_id
1 'polypeptide(L)' 'MDTTEFRRHAHAFVDWMADYLAEVECYPVRAQVKPGEVAAKLPLTPPERGEPMETIFADFTSVVLPG' A
#
# COMPACT_ATOMS: atom_id res chain seq x y z
N MET A 1 -2.15 17.49 -4.96
CA MET A 1 -2.13 17.37 -3.49
C MET A 1 -1.52 18.64 -2.92
N ASP A 2 -2.20 19.30 -1.99
CA ASP A 2 -1.66 20.47 -1.28
C ASP A 2 -0.98 20.06 0.04
N THR A 3 -0.45 21.03 0.79
CA THR A 3 0.29 20.78 2.03
C THR A 3 -0.58 20.29 3.19
N THR A 4 -1.86 20.63 3.21
CA THR A 4 -2.81 20.17 4.23
C THR A 4 -3.15 18.71 4.00
N GLU A 5 -3.49 18.37 2.75
CA GLU A 5 -3.72 16.98 2.34
C GLU A 5 -2.46 16.13 2.53
N PHE A 6 -1.28 16.67 2.19
CA PHE A 6 -0.01 15.99 2.46
C PHE A 6 0.16 15.64 3.92
N ARG A 7 -0.06 16.61 4.83
CA ARG A 7 0.07 16.38 6.26
C ARG A 7 -0.90 15.30 6.74
N ARG A 8 -2.16 15.35 6.29
CA ARG A 8 -3.19 14.35 6.62
C ARG A 8 -2.75 12.94 6.26
N HIS A 9 -2.29 12.74 5.02
CA HIS A 9 -1.84 11.42 4.55
C HIS A 9 -0.54 10.98 5.20
N ALA A 10 0.41 11.89 5.45
CA ALA A 10 1.66 11.57 6.12
C ALA A 10 1.42 11.04 7.54
N HIS A 11 0.50 11.65 8.30
CA HIS A 11 0.13 11.14 9.63
C HIS A 11 -0.46 9.73 9.54
N ALA A 12 -1.44 9.51 8.66
CA ALA A 12 -2.04 8.18 8.48
C ALA A 12 -1.00 7.12 8.07
N PHE A 13 -0.03 7.48 7.22
CA PHE A 13 1.03 6.57 6.81
C PHE A 13 1.99 6.24 7.96
N VAL A 14 2.33 7.23 8.80
CA VAL A 14 3.18 7.03 9.97
C VAL A 14 2.50 6.15 11.00
N ASP A 15 1.19 6.37 11.26
CA ASP A 15 0.42 5.52 12.17
C ASP A 15 0.41 4.07 11.68
N TRP A 16 0.16 3.85 10.38
CA TRP A 16 0.23 2.51 9.79
C TRP A 16 1.62 1.87 9.90
N MET A 17 2.71 2.63 9.68
CA MET A 17 4.07 2.09 9.82
C MET A 17 4.35 1.65 11.26
N ALA A 18 3.85 2.40 12.25
CA ALA A 18 3.99 2.04 13.65
C ALA A 18 3.24 0.73 13.94
N ASP A 19 1.99 0.60 13.47
CA ASP A 19 1.19 -0.62 13.62
C ASP A 19 1.85 -1.81 12.92
N TYR A 20 2.33 -1.63 11.69
CA TYR A 20 3.06 -2.67 10.96
C TYR A 20 4.28 -3.17 11.73
N LEU A 21 5.09 -2.26 12.29
CA LEU A 21 6.27 -2.64 13.07
C LEU A 21 5.91 -3.31 14.40
N ALA A 22 4.79 -2.93 15.02
CA ALA A 22 4.31 -3.55 16.25
C ALA A 22 3.80 -4.98 16.02
N GLU A 23 3.19 -5.23 14.86
CA GLU A 23 2.56 -6.52 14.52
C GLU A 23 3.34 -7.33 13.47
N VAL A 24 4.56 -6.90 13.10
CA VAL A 24 5.33 -7.49 12.00
C VAL A 24 5.55 -9.00 12.15
N GLU A 25 5.64 -9.48 13.39
CA GLU A 25 5.81 -10.90 13.72
C GLU A 25 4.59 -11.76 13.34
N CYS A 26 3.42 -11.16 13.14
CA CYS A 26 2.21 -11.84 12.67
C CYS A 26 2.24 -12.11 11.16
N TYR A 27 3.14 -11.44 10.41
CA TYR A 27 3.26 -11.61 8.98
C TYR A 27 4.26 -12.71 8.63
N PRO A 28 4.02 -13.50 7.56
CA PRO A 28 4.98 -14.49 7.12
C PRO A 28 6.26 -13.79 6.61
N VAL A 29 7.41 -14.13 7.19
CA VAL A 29 8.72 -13.56 6.79
C VAL A 29 9.01 -13.79 5.30
N ARG A 30 8.55 -14.93 4.75
CA ARG A 30 8.64 -15.23 3.32
C ARG A 30 7.28 -15.00 2.68
N ALA A 31 7.26 -14.20 1.61
CA ALA A 31 6.09 -14.02 0.75
C ALA A 31 5.50 -15.38 0.32
N GLN A 32 4.17 -15.45 0.28
CA GLN A 32 3.42 -16.68 -0.02
C GLN A 32 2.80 -16.68 -1.43
N VAL A 33 3.14 -15.71 -2.26
CA VAL A 33 2.63 -15.58 -3.63
C VAL A 33 3.50 -16.29 -4.66
N LYS A 34 2.95 -16.44 -5.87
CA LYS A 34 3.68 -16.94 -7.03
C LYS A 34 4.37 -15.81 -7.81
N PRO A 35 5.45 -16.12 -8.55
CA PRO A 35 6.04 -15.15 -9.47
C PRO A 35 4.99 -14.56 -10.43
N GLY A 36 4.94 -13.22 -10.50
CA GLY A 36 4.02 -12.48 -11.35
C GLY A 36 2.62 -12.22 -10.77
N GLU A 37 2.28 -12.77 -9.60
CA GLU A 37 0.94 -12.63 -9.01
C GLU A 37 0.61 -11.17 -8.64
N VAL A 38 1.56 -10.44 -8.04
CA VAL A 38 1.40 -9.01 -7.72
C VAL A 38 1.18 -8.19 -9.00
N ALA A 39 2.00 -8.43 -10.03
CA ALA A 39 1.89 -7.72 -11.31
C ALA A 39 0.54 -7.98 -12.00
N ALA A 40 0.01 -9.21 -11.89
CA ALA A 40 -1.28 -9.58 -12.45
C ALA A 40 -2.48 -8.89 -11.76
N LYS A 41 -2.31 -8.39 -10.54
CA LYS A 41 -3.33 -7.61 -9.80
C LYS A 41 -3.36 -6.13 -10.22
N LEU A 42 -2.32 -5.65 -10.91
CA LEU A 42 -2.22 -4.26 -11.32
C LEU A 42 -2.78 -4.05 -12.74
N PRO A 43 -3.36 -2.87 -13.03
CA PRO A 43 -3.73 -2.50 -14.38
C PRO A 43 -2.52 -2.52 -15.33
N LEU A 44 -2.74 -2.96 -16.57
CA LEU A 44 -1.68 -3.04 -17.60
C LEU A 44 -1.20 -1.66 -18.08
N THR A 45 -2.01 -0.63 -17.86
CA THR A 45 -1.74 0.75 -18.27
C THR A 45 -1.96 1.68 -17.09
N PRO A 46 -1.17 2.76 -16.97
CA PRO A 46 -1.36 3.74 -15.92
C PRO A 46 -2.72 4.46 -16.05
N PRO A 47 -3.28 4.97 -14.94
CA PRO A 47 -4.51 5.74 -14.99
C PRO A 47 -4.29 7.07 -15.72
N GLU A 48 -5.30 7.50 -16.48
CA GLU A 48 -5.25 8.78 -17.22
C GLU A 48 -5.29 10.00 -16.30
N ARG A 49 -5.78 9.83 -15.06
CA ARG A 49 -5.91 10.86 -14.04
C ARG A 49 -5.39 10.34 -12.71
N GLY A 50 -4.94 11.26 -11.86
CA GLY A 50 -4.55 10.91 -10.49
C GLY A 50 -5.72 10.31 -9.72
N GLU A 51 -5.41 9.33 -8.89
CA GLU A 51 -6.36 8.66 -8.01
C GLU A 51 -6.27 9.23 -6.58
N PRO A 52 -7.34 9.10 -5.78
CA PRO A 52 -7.30 9.44 -4.35
C PRO A 52 -6.20 8.65 -3.63
N MET A 53 -5.53 9.30 -2.68
CA MET A 53 -4.47 8.64 -1.89
C MET A 53 -5.03 7.46 -1.09
N GLU A 54 -6.30 7.52 -0.68
CA GLU A 54 -7.01 6.44 -0.01
C GLU A 54 -7.07 5.17 -0.87
N THR A 55 -7.30 5.32 -2.19
CA THR A 55 -7.28 4.19 -3.14
C THR A 55 -5.89 3.59 -3.24
N ILE A 56 -4.88 4.44 -3.41
CA ILE A 56 -3.47 3.99 -3.51
C ILE A 56 -3.04 3.24 -2.24
N PHE A 57 -3.46 3.72 -1.07
CA PHE A 57 -3.14 3.10 0.20
C PHE A 57 -3.87 1.76 0.42
N ALA A 58 -5.11 1.65 -0.05
CA ALA A 58 -5.85 0.38 -0.07
C ALA A 58 -5.19 -0.64 -1.01
N ASP A 59 -4.72 -0.22 -2.18
CA ASP A 59 -3.98 -1.09 -3.10
C ASP A 59 -2.65 -1.52 -2.51
N PHE A 60 -1.91 -0.62 -1.86
CA PHE A 60 -0.67 -0.97 -1.17
C PHE A 60 -0.88 -2.09 -0.12
N THR A 61 -1.89 -1.96 0.73
CA THR A 61 -2.16 -2.94 1.79
C THR A 61 -2.72 -4.27 1.27
N SER A 62 -3.46 -4.27 0.15
CA SER A 62 -4.11 -5.49 -0.38
C SER A 62 -3.32 -6.19 -1.49
N VAL A 63 -2.53 -5.44 -2.27
CA VAL A 63 -1.77 -5.95 -3.43
C VAL A 63 -0.29 -6.13 -3.12
N VAL A 64 0.33 -5.19 -2.40
CA VAL A 64 1.79 -5.18 -2.19
C VAL A 64 2.19 -5.90 -0.89
N LEU A 65 1.47 -5.64 0.22
CA LEU A 65 1.81 -6.19 1.54
C LEU A 65 1.87 -7.74 1.62
N PRO A 66 1.01 -8.51 0.93
CA PRO A 66 1.10 -9.99 0.94
C PRO A 66 2.40 -10.55 0.34
N GLY A 67 3.18 -9.71 -0.34
CA GLY A 67 4.36 -10.09 -1.12
C GLY A 67 4.03 -10.57 -2.51
#